data_AF-L1J3E4-F1
#
_entry.id   AF-L1J3E4-F1
#
_cell.length_a   1.000
_cell.length_b   1.000
_cell.length_c   1.000
_cell.angle_alpha   90.00
_cell.angle_beta   90.00
_cell.angle_gamma   90.00
#
_symmetry.space_group_name_H-M   'P 1'
#
loop_
_entity.id
_entity.type
_entity.pdbx_description
1 polymer ?
#
loop_
_entity_poly.entity_id
_entity_poly.type
_entity_poly.pdbx_seq_one_letter_code
_entity_poly.pdbx_strand_id
1 'polypeptide(L)' 'MSVFRKVPDKDLFVSEPNPMWFGNPSNEALPTWTNKNWLKSRFHFSFAEYSNSKNSNFGVLRVMNDDLVQVGC' A
#
# COMPACT_ATOMS: atom_id res chain seq x y z
N MET A 1 -13.04 -9.49 -27.15
CA MET A 1 -11.71 -9.93 -26.66
C MET A 1 -11.42 -9.18 -25.37
N SER A 2 -11.14 -9.86 -24.27
CA SER A 2 -10.74 -9.18 -23.02
C SER A 2 -9.30 -8.68 -23.16
N VAL A 3 -9.08 -7.38 -23.04
CA VAL A 3 -7.74 -6.78 -23.05
C VAL A 3 -7.20 -6.88 -21.63
N PHE A 4 -6.26 -7.79 -21.40
CA PHE A 4 -5.54 -7.86 -20.13
C PHE A 4 -4.56 -6.68 -20.04
N ARG A 5 -4.77 -5.79 -19.08
CA ARG A 5 -3.86 -4.69 -18.76
C ARG A 5 -2.97 -5.10 -17.58
N LYS A 6 -1.68 -5.30 -17.84
CA LYS A 6 -0.67 -5.53 -16.79
C LYS A 6 -0.16 -4.18 -16.27
N VAL A 7 -0.20 -3.98 -14.96
CA VAL A 7 0.47 -2.86 -14.28
C VAL A 7 1.77 -3.41 -13.67
N PRO A 8 2.95 -2.93 -14.11
CA PRO A 8 4.24 -3.30 -13.50
C PRO A 8 4.32 -2.89 -12.02
N ASP A 9 4.94 -3.72 -11.18
CA ASP A 9 5.15 -3.44 -9.75
C ASP A 9 5.87 -2.10 -9.51
N LYS A 10 6.85 -1.75 -10.35
CA LYS A 10 7.57 -0.47 -10.29
C LYS A 10 6.70 0.77 -10.48
N ASP A 11 5.50 0.61 -11.04
CA ASP A 11 4.56 1.70 -11.26
C ASP A 11 3.60 1.87 -10.07
N LEU A 12 3.64 0.95 -9.10
CA LEU A 12 2.90 1.02 -7.84
C LEU A 12 3.67 1.86 -6.82
N PHE A 13 2.93 2.57 -5.98
CA PHE A 13 3.52 3.32 -4.87
C PHE A 13 3.55 2.48 -3.61
N VAL A 14 4.70 2.43 -2.93
CA VAL A 14 4.86 1.74 -1.65
C VAL A 14 4.78 2.75 -0.52
N SER A 15 3.85 2.54 0.40
CA SER A 15 3.68 3.34 1.62
C SER A 15 4.01 2.52 2.86
N GLU A 16 4.80 3.10 3.76
CA GLU A 16 5.11 2.55 5.09
C GLU A 16 4.95 3.68 6.12
N PRO A 17 3.71 4.04 6.51
CA PRO A 17 3.46 5.24 7.29
C PRO A 17 3.94 5.10 8.74
N ASN A 18 4.14 6.24 9.42
CA ASN A 18 4.53 6.24 10.83
C ASN A 18 3.37 5.69 11.69
N PRO A 19 3.60 4.66 12.53
CA PRO A 19 2.56 4.08 13.39
C PRO A 19 1.86 5.12 14.29
N MET A 20 2.61 6.13 14.74
CA MET A 20 2.11 7.17 15.64
C MET A 20 1.01 8.03 15.00
N TRP A 21 0.94 8.13 13.68
CA TRP A 21 -0.14 8.85 12.98
C TRP A 21 -1.50 8.17 13.15
N PHE A 22 -1.51 6.89 13.54
CA PHE A 22 -2.71 6.09 13.77
C PHE A 22 -2.98 5.85 15.27
N GLY A 23 -2.19 6.45 16.16
CA GLY A 23 -2.29 6.22 17.61
C GLY A 23 -1.61 4.93 18.09
N ASN A 24 -0.85 4.26 17.23
CA ASN A 24 -0.12 3.04 17.58
C ASN A 24 1.25 3.37 18.21
N PRO A 25 1.78 2.50 19.08
CA PRO A 25 3.16 2.62 19.55
C PRO A 25 4.16 2.37 18.41
N SER A 26 5.45 2.60 18.68
CA SER A 26 6.52 2.18 17.78
C SER A 26 6.45 0.67 17.52
N ASN A 27 6.78 0.25 16.30
CA ASN A 27 6.67 -1.16 15.90
C ASN A 27 7.53 -2.07 16.78
N GLU A 28 6.96 -3.20 17.19
CA GLU A 28 7.70 -4.26 17.85
C GLU A 28 8.63 -4.96 16.85
N ALA A 29 9.89 -5.15 17.23
CA ALA A 29 10.86 -5.91 16.45
C ALA A 29 10.59 -7.41 16.60
N LEU A 30 9.71 -7.95 15.76
CA LEU A 30 9.47 -9.39 15.68
C LEU A 30 10.50 -10.04 14.74
N PRO A 31 11.11 -11.17 15.11
CA PRO A 31 12.12 -11.85 14.28
C PRO A 31 11.55 -12.36 12.95
N THR A 32 10.22 -12.49 12.84
CA THR A 32 9.51 -12.91 11.64
C THR A 32 9.05 -11.76 10.76
N TRP A 33 9.16 -10.51 11.22
CA TRP A 33 8.73 -9.32 10.48
C TRP A 33 9.94 -8.57 9.93
N THR A 34 9.97 -8.39 8.61
CA THR A 34 11.12 -7.80 7.91
C THR A 34 10.88 -6.38 7.40
N ASN A 35 9.64 -5.87 7.50
CA ASN A 35 9.36 -4.48 7.15
C ASN A 35 9.63 -3.56 8.35
N LYS A 36 9.88 -2.29 8.06
CA LYS A 36 10.21 -1.32 9.10
C LYS A 36 8.99 -0.93 9.94
N ASN A 37 7.80 -0.97 9.34
CA ASN A 37 6.54 -0.56 9.94
C ASN A 37 5.51 -1.68 9.98
N TRP A 38 4.50 -1.55 10.86
CA TRP A 38 3.39 -2.50 11.00
C TRP A 38 2.55 -2.61 9.73
N LEU A 39 2.47 -1.52 8.95
CA LEU A 39 1.76 -1.46 7.69
C LEU A 39 2.74 -1.18 6.55
N LYS A 40 2.70 -2.03 5.54
CA LYS A 40 3.28 -1.77 4.23
C LYS A 40 2.21 -1.96 3.17
N SER A 41 1.86 -0.88 2.50
CA SER A 41 0.82 -0.85 1.48
C SER A 41 1.42 -0.62 0.10
N ARG A 42 0.85 -1.25 -0.92
CA ARG A 42 1.06 -0.89 -2.33
C ARG A 42 -0.21 -0.32 -2.93
N PHE A 43 -0.14 0.88 -3.48
CA PHE A 43 -1.28 1.56 -4.10
C PHE A 43 -1.28 1.37 -5.61
N HIS A 44 -2.37 0.81 -6.15
CA HIS A 44 -2.57 0.68 -7.58
C HIS A 44 -3.15 1.95 -8.20
N PHE A 45 -3.95 2.69 -7.43
CA PHE A 45 -4.55 3.96 -7.83
C PHE A 45 -4.14 5.08 -6.89
N SER A 46 -4.41 6.32 -7.27
CA SER A 46 -4.12 7.48 -6.42
C SER A 46 -4.87 7.38 -5.09
N PHE A 47 -4.14 7.35 -3.99
CA PHE A 47 -4.66 7.20 -2.63
C PHE A 47 -3.66 7.76 -1.62
N ALA A 48 -4.17 8.36 -0.53
CA ALA A 48 -3.37 9.03 0.50
C ALA A 48 -2.33 10.00 -0.12
N GLU A 49 -1.05 9.80 0.14
CA GLU A 49 0.06 10.61 -0.37
C GLU A 49 0.43 10.31 -1.85
N TYR A 50 -0.10 9.24 -2.44
CA TYR A 50 0.19 8.87 -3.81
C TYR A 50 -0.78 9.49 -4.81
N SER A 51 -0.21 10.15 -5.83
CA SER A 51 -0.96 10.71 -6.96
C SER A 51 -0.36 10.25 -8.28
N ASN A 52 -1.18 9.61 -9.12
CA ASN A 52 -0.83 9.15 -10.45
C ASN A 52 -2.00 9.32 -11.42
N SER A 53 -1.94 10.36 -12.25
CA SER A 53 -2.96 10.66 -13.25
C SER A 53 -3.07 9.60 -14.36
N LYS A 54 -2.03 8.77 -14.57
CA LYS A 54 -2.00 7.72 -15.61
C LYS A 54 -2.63 6.40 -15.15
N ASN A 55 -2.81 6.19 -13.85
CA ASN A 55 -3.44 5.02 -13.28
C ASN A 55 -4.28 5.42 -12.06
N SER A 56 -5.37 6.13 -12.29
CA SER A 56 -6.23 6.67 -11.22
C SER A 56 -7.48 5.83 -10.94
N ASN A 57 -7.88 4.94 -11.86
CA ASN A 57 -9.03 4.04 -11.69
C ASN A 57 -9.06 2.92 -12.75
N PHE A 58 -9.94 1.94 -12.53
CA PHE A 58 -10.34 0.94 -13.52
C PHE A 58 -11.87 0.82 -13.55
N GLY A 59 -12.51 1.45 -14.54
CA GLY A 59 -13.97 1.61 -14.53
C GLY A 59 -14.41 2.39 -13.29
N VAL A 60 -15.31 1.79 -12.50
CA VAL A 60 -15.79 2.37 -11.23
C VAL A 60 -14.88 2.09 -10.03
N LEU A 61 -13.87 1.21 -10.14
CA LEU A 61 -12.96 0.90 -9.05
C LEU A 61 -12.00 2.08 -8.80
N ARG A 62 -12.04 2.65 -7.59
CA ARG A 62 -11.31 3.88 -7.22
C ARG A 62 -10.07 3.63 -6.35
N VAL A 63 -10.09 2.59 -5.52
CA VAL A 63 -9.00 2.23 -4.61
C VAL A 63 -8.77 0.73 -4.70
N MET A 64 -7.52 0.35 -4.83
CA MET A 64 -7.08 -1.04 -4.77
C MET A 64 -5.70 -1.06 -4.13
N ASN A 65 -5.64 -1.58 -2.92
CA ASN A 65 -4.44 -1.64 -2.10
C ASN A 65 -4.04 -3.10 -1.91
N ASP A 66 -2.75 -3.36 -1.92
CA ASP A 66 -2.14 -4.62 -1.48
C ASP A 66 -1.43 -4.31 -0.15
N ASP A 67 -2.07 -4.71 0.95
CA ASP A 67 -1.66 -4.35 2.31
C ASP A 67 -1.05 -5.55 3.02
N LEU A 68 0.18 -5.37 3.49
CA LEU A 68 0.87 -6.30 4.37
C LEU A 68 0.88 -5.72 5.78
N VAL A 69 0.16 -6.39 6.69
CA VAL A 69 -0.09 -5.93 8.06
C VAL A 69 0.58 -6.87 9.07
N GLN A 70 1.38 -6.30 9.98
CA GLN A 70 2.01 -7.01 11.08
C GLN A 70 0.96 -7.33 12.16
N VAL A 71 1.07 -8.52 12.76
CA VAL A 71 0.27 -8.87 13.93
C VAL A 71 0.74 -8.08 15.16
N GLY A 72 -0.19 -7.65 16.01
CA GLY A 72 0.14 -7.06 17.32
C GLY A 72 0.42 -5.56 17.32
N CYS A 73 -0.04 -4.82 16.32
CA CYS A 73 -0.22 -3.37 16.43
C CYS A 73 -1.37 -3.02 17.38
#